data_AF-A0A5M8QHT0-F1
#
_entry.id   AF-A0A5M8QHT0-F1
#
_cell.length_a   1.000
_cell.length_b   1.000
_cell.length_c   1.000
_cell.angle_alpha   90.00
_cell.angle_beta   90.00
_cell.angle_gamma   90.00
#
_symmetry.space_group_name_H-M   'P 1'
#
loop_
_entity.id
_entity.type
_entity.pdbx_description
1 polymer ?
#
loop_
_entity_poly.entity_id
_entity_poly.type
_entity_poly.pdbx_seq_one_letter_code
_entity_poly.pdbx_strand_id
1 'polypeptide(L)'
;MLKIFWVAVLAFLFSCQSSPSEETTTSSSAKTSASQKNGKTKPMVKLPVQHIVQRTHPFSSDQAPDYFRLALHGHSIAKGEVEFTITTQDGQEIYEENFPAADLEASMVNEVPSPTTPTVSEREAYILKRMDEFVQPTDFVAPAIAPNAPVQASFVNETTWKRIQANPKAIGFKYLLGKEDGRLLVYDPEKKKAVRYGSFGG
;
A
#
# COMPACT_ATOMS: atom_id res chain seq x y z
N MET A 1 -20.25 35.85 39.54
CA MET A 1 -21.68 35.55 39.28
C MET A 1 -21.80 35.46 37.77
N LEU A 2 -22.30 34.42 37.10
CA LEU A 2 -23.33 33.43 37.37
C LEU A 2 -23.03 32.20 36.46
N LYS A 3 -23.17 30.99 37.00
CA LYS A 3 -23.02 29.71 36.27
C LYS A 3 -24.29 29.46 35.44
N ILE A 4 -24.19 28.79 34.29
CA ILE A 4 -25.17 27.79 33.81
C ILE A 4 -24.46 26.79 32.90
N PHE A 5 -24.49 25.53 33.32
CA PHE A 5 -24.22 24.33 32.54
C PHE A 5 -25.42 24.02 31.64
N TRP A 6 -25.20 23.53 30.42
CA TRP A 6 -26.20 22.72 29.73
C TRP A 6 -25.52 21.54 29.02
N VAL A 7 -25.76 20.36 29.59
CA VAL A 7 -25.48 19.05 29.02
C VAL A 7 -26.74 18.64 28.26
N ALA A 8 -26.61 18.33 26.97
CA ALA A 8 -27.67 17.66 26.20
C ALA A 8 -27.05 16.44 25.52
N VAL A 9 -27.23 15.28 26.15
CA VAL A 9 -27.01 13.95 25.58
C VAL A 9 -28.22 13.65 24.70
N LEU A 10 -28.00 13.41 23.41
CA LEU A 10 -29.03 12.92 22.50
C LEU A 10 -28.52 11.64 21.81
N ALA A 11 -28.99 10.51 22.30
CA ALA A 11 -28.78 9.20 21.71
C ALA A 11 -29.90 8.94 20.69
N PHE A 12 -29.55 8.83 19.40
CA PHE A 12 -30.44 8.33 18.37
C PHE A 12 -30.07 6.89 18.02
N LEU A 13 -30.94 5.96 18.42
CA LEU A 13 -31.01 4.61 17.90
C LEU A 13 -32.00 4.64 16.72
N PHE A 14 -31.56 4.29 15.52
CA PHE A 14 -32.46 3.93 14.42
C PHE A 14 -32.10 2.56 13.86
N SER A 15 -33.13 1.71 13.86
CA SER A 15 -33.16 0.29 13.51
C SER A 15 -33.13 0.08 11.99
N CYS A 16 -32.51 -1.03 11.58
CA CYS A 16 -32.61 -1.61 10.25
C CYS A 16 -34.05 -1.98 9.89
N GLN A 17 -34.45 -1.78 8.64
CA GLN A 17 -35.48 -2.60 8.00
C GLN A 17 -35.27 -2.64 6.48
N SER A 18 -34.84 -3.79 5.98
CA SER A 18 -34.85 -4.15 4.57
C SER A 18 -36.09 -5.02 4.33
N SER A 19 -36.93 -4.64 3.38
CA SER A 19 -38.03 -5.47 2.88
C SER A 19 -37.78 -5.83 1.41
N PRO A 20 -38.06 -7.08 1.01
CA PRO A 20 -37.89 -7.56 -0.35
C PRO A 20 -39.13 -7.23 -1.20
N SER A 21 -38.91 -6.89 -2.47
CA SER A 21 -39.97 -6.82 -3.46
C SER A 21 -39.99 -8.11 -4.29
N GLU A 22 -41.09 -8.86 -4.19
CA GLU A 22 -41.56 -9.80 -5.20
C GLU A 22 -42.55 -9.09 -6.12
N GLU A 23 -42.49 -9.40 -7.42
CA GLU A 23 -43.59 -9.57 -8.39
C GLU A 23 -42.95 -9.66 -9.80
N THR A 24 -43.02 -10.80 -10.50
CA THR A 24 -44.13 -11.39 -11.28
C THR A 24 -43.89 -11.27 -12.79
N THR A 25 -43.62 -12.44 -13.34
CA THR A 25 -43.79 -12.98 -14.69
C THR A 25 -44.67 -12.20 -15.67
N THR A 26 -44.16 -11.95 -16.90
CA THR A 26 -44.90 -12.18 -18.15
C THR A 26 -43.92 -12.48 -19.29
N SER A 27 -44.12 -13.63 -19.95
CA SER A 27 -43.31 -14.19 -21.03
C SER A 27 -43.70 -13.61 -22.40
N SER A 28 -42.72 -13.34 -23.28
CA SER A 28 -42.87 -13.53 -24.73
C SER A 28 -41.53 -13.68 -25.47
N SER A 29 -41.31 -14.91 -25.95
CA SER A 29 -40.59 -15.39 -27.15
C SER A 29 -39.43 -14.62 -27.80
N ALA A 30 -38.27 -15.29 -27.75
CA ALA A 30 -37.57 -15.91 -28.88
C ALA A 30 -36.20 -15.35 -29.36
N LYS A 31 -35.21 -16.25 -29.20
CA LYS A 31 -34.05 -16.57 -30.07
C LYS A 31 -32.70 -15.84 -29.86
N THR A 32 -31.77 -16.67 -29.33
CA THR A 32 -30.37 -16.85 -29.74
C THR A 32 -29.30 -15.94 -29.10
N SER A 33 -28.62 -16.45 -28.07
CA SER A 33 -27.23 -16.93 -28.20
C SER A 33 -26.71 -17.40 -26.85
N ALA A 34 -26.00 -18.53 -26.87
CA ALA A 34 -25.48 -19.23 -25.71
C ALA A 34 -24.22 -18.54 -25.13
N SER A 35 -24.21 -18.36 -23.81
CA SER A 35 -23.14 -18.81 -22.89
C SER A 35 -23.20 -17.94 -21.62
N GLN A 36 -24.07 -18.33 -20.68
CA GLN A 36 -24.01 -17.86 -19.31
C GLN A 36 -22.78 -18.47 -18.63
N LYS A 37 -21.69 -17.70 -18.54
CA LYS A 37 -20.63 -17.99 -17.58
C LYS A 37 -21.14 -17.59 -16.20
N ASN A 38 -21.75 -18.54 -15.53
CA ASN A 38 -22.13 -18.46 -14.13
C ASN A 38 -20.86 -18.41 -13.27
N GLY A 39 -20.26 -17.22 -13.16
CA GLY A 39 -19.11 -16.98 -12.29
C GLY A 39 -19.58 -16.91 -10.85
N LYS A 40 -19.70 -18.07 -10.19
CA LYS A 40 -19.67 -18.12 -8.72
C LYS A 40 -18.34 -17.52 -8.28
N THR A 41 -18.34 -16.26 -7.86
CA THR A 41 -17.20 -15.64 -7.17
C THR A 41 -16.96 -16.47 -5.93
N LYS A 42 -15.96 -17.35 -5.97
CA LYS A 42 -15.50 -18.13 -4.83
C LYS A 42 -15.18 -17.11 -3.73
N PRO A 43 -15.67 -17.29 -2.48
CA PRO A 43 -15.29 -16.41 -1.38
C PRO A 43 -13.77 -16.36 -1.33
N MET A 44 -13.20 -15.17 -1.50
CA MET A 44 -11.77 -14.97 -1.32
C MET A 44 -11.50 -15.25 0.15
N VAL A 45 -10.89 -16.41 0.43
CA VAL A 45 -10.54 -16.79 1.80
C VAL A 45 -9.51 -15.77 2.27
N LYS A 46 -9.93 -14.86 3.14
CA LYS A 46 -9.04 -13.84 3.72
C LYS A 46 -8.03 -14.59 4.59
N LEU A 47 -6.76 -14.57 4.18
CA LEU A 47 -5.68 -15.16 4.97
C LEU A 47 -5.54 -14.42 6.30
N PRO A 48 -5.13 -15.09 7.38
CA PRO A 48 -4.93 -14.44 8.67
C PRO A 48 -3.77 -13.43 8.60
N VAL A 49 -3.92 -12.32 9.31
CA VAL A 49 -2.84 -11.34 9.49
C VAL A 49 -1.92 -11.84 10.60
N GLN A 50 -0.63 -11.94 10.31
CA GLN A 50 0.40 -12.38 11.26
C GLN A 50 1.14 -11.20 11.89
N HIS A 51 1.39 -10.14 11.12
CA HIS A 51 2.12 -8.97 11.59
C HIS A 51 1.72 -7.70 10.84
N ILE A 52 1.72 -6.57 11.54
CA ILE A 52 1.45 -5.25 10.95
C ILE A 52 2.52 -4.27 11.45
N VAL A 53 3.13 -3.55 10.51
CA VAL A 53 3.94 -2.37 10.78
C VAL A 53 3.25 -1.16 10.18
N GLN A 54 3.16 -0.08 10.94
CA GLN A 54 2.67 1.20 10.45
C GLN A 54 3.58 2.33 10.92
N ARG A 55 3.88 3.26 10.01
CA ARG A 55 4.63 4.50 10.26
C ARG A 55 3.91 5.66 9.58
N THR A 56 4.16 6.86 10.07
CA THR A 56 3.64 8.10 9.47
C THR A 56 4.79 8.94 8.97
N HIS A 57 4.66 9.52 7.77
CA HIS A 57 5.66 10.42 7.22
C HIS A 57 5.01 11.45 6.28
N PRO A 58 5.49 12.71 6.23
CA PRO A 58 5.15 13.63 5.15
C PRO A 58 5.59 13.04 3.80
N PHE A 59 4.66 12.94 2.85
CA PHE A 59 4.95 12.41 1.52
C PHE A 59 4.07 13.04 0.43
N SER A 60 2.74 12.92 0.55
CA SER A 60 1.79 13.58 -0.36
C SER A 60 1.53 15.04 -0.01
N SER A 61 1.73 15.43 1.25
CA SER A 61 1.53 16.77 1.79
C SER A 61 2.58 17.11 2.86
N ASP A 62 2.88 18.41 3.00
CA ASP A 62 3.72 18.95 4.08
C ASP A 62 2.91 19.34 5.34
N GLN A 63 1.58 19.36 5.26
CA GLN A 63 0.69 19.71 6.38
C GLN A 63 0.14 18.49 7.13
N ALA A 64 -0.01 17.37 6.43
CA ALA A 64 -0.64 16.17 6.92
C ALA A 64 0.21 14.95 6.52
N PRO A 65 0.71 14.14 7.48
CA PRO A 65 1.47 12.96 7.15
C PRO A 65 0.57 11.86 6.56
N ASP A 66 1.16 11.04 5.69
CA ASP A 66 0.52 9.82 5.20
C ASP A 66 0.86 8.63 6.11
N TYR A 67 0.02 7.61 6.09
CA TYR A 67 0.22 6.32 6.74
C TYR A 67 0.85 5.33 5.76
N PHE A 68 2.04 4.84 6.11
CA PHE A 68 2.74 3.76 5.42
C PHE A 68 2.52 2.49 6.23
N ARG A 69 1.85 1.50 5.64
CA ARG A 69 1.44 0.28 6.35
C ARG A 69 1.89 -0.96 5.59
N LEU A 70 2.54 -1.86 6.29
CA LEU A 70 2.83 -3.21 5.83
C LEU A 70 2.00 -4.19 6.65
N ALA A 71 1.26 -5.08 6.00
CA ALA A 71 0.55 -6.17 6.64
C ALA A 71 0.95 -7.49 6.03
N LEU A 72 1.50 -8.38 6.87
CA LEU A 72 1.92 -9.71 6.48
C LEU A 72 0.78 -10.69 6.75
N HIS A 73 0.29 -11.31 5.68
CA HIS A 73 -0.83 -12.24 5.65
C HIS A 73 -0.34 -13.65 5.34
N GLY A 74 -0.93 -14.67 5.96
CA GLY A 74 -0.61 -16.07 5.69
C GLY A 74 -0.50 -16.90 6.95
N HIS A 75 -0.17 -18.19 6.81
CA HIS A 75 -0.03 -19.12 7.94
C HIS A 75 1.43 -19.29 8.40
N SER A 76 2.37 -18.62 7.74
CA SER A 76 3.80 -18.61 8.05
C SER A 76 4.37 -17.26 7.66
N ILE A 77 5.33 -16.75 8.43
CA ILE A 77 5.95 -15.46 8.13
C ILE A 77 6.81 -15.59 6.87
N ALA A 78 7.66 -16.62 6.79
CA ALA A 78 8.57 -16.82 5.66
C ALA A 78 7.90 -17.16 4.31
N LYS A 79 6.61 -17.51 4.32
CA LYS A 79 5.82 -17.84 3.13
C LYS A 79 4.59 -16.96 2.97
N GLY A 80 4.49 -15.90 3.78
CA GLY A 80 3.38 -14.96 3.74
C GLY A 80 3.47 -14.01 2.55
N GLU A 81 2.40 -13.26 2.36
CA GLU A 81 2.33 -12.14 1.43
C GLU A 81 2.26 -10.84 2.23
N VAL A 82 3.03 -9.84 1.84
CA VAL A 82 3.02 -8.51 2.42
C VAL A 82 2.19 -7.59 1.54
N GLU A 83 1.16 -7.01 2.13
CA GLU A 83 0.39 -5.89 1.59
C GLU A 83 1.04 -4.59 2.09
N PHE A 84 1.69 -3.85 1.20
CA PHE A 84 2.21 -2.51 1.45
C PHE A 84 1.24 -1.46 0.89
N THR A 85 0.78 -0.55 1.74
CA THR A 85 -0.15 0.52 1.39
C THR A 85 0.37 1.88 1.86
N ILE A 86 0.03 2.92 1.11
CA ILE A 86 0.17 4.32 1.52
C ILE A 86 -1.21 4.95 1.49
N THR A 87 -1.65 5.49 2.62
CA THR A 87 -2.96 6.12 2.79
C THR A 87 -2.78 7.53 3.33
N THR A 88 -3.46 8.51 2.75
CA THR A 88 -3.44 9.90 3.24
C THR A 88 -4.10 10.03 4.60
N GLN A 89 -3.88 11.15 5.30
CA GLN A 89 -4.49 11.39 6.61
C GLN A 89 -6.04 11.34 6.60
N ASP A 90 -6.68 11.69 5.48
CA ASP A 90 -8.13 11.64 5.28
C ASP A 90 -8.65 10.26 4.82
N GLY A 91 -7.77 9.25 4.72
CA GLY A 91 -8.15 7.86 4.45
C GLY A 91 -8.17 7.47 2.98
N GLN A 92 -7.66 8.31 2.07
CA GLN A 92 -7.52 7.93 0.66
C GLN A 92 -6.27 7.06 0.46
N GLU A 93 -6.47 5.82 0.00
CA GLU A 93 -5.34 5.00 -0.43
C GLU A 93 -4.73 5.58 -1.73
N ILE A 94 -3.46 5.94 -1.65
CA ILE A 94 -2.70 6.52 -2.76
C ILE A 94 -1.69 5.55 -3.36
N TYR A 95 -1.42 4.41 -2.71
CA TYR A 95 -0.54 3.35 -3.20
C TYR A 95 -0.90 2.01 -2.58
N GLU A 96 -0.78 0.95 -3.37
CA GLU A 96 -0.85 -0.44 -2.93
C GLU A 96 0.17 -1.26 -3.73
N GLU A 97 0.91 -2.12 -3.03
CA GLU A 97 1.72 -3.18 -3.62
C GLU A 97 1.63 -4.44 -2.76
N ASN A 98 1.47 -5.61 -3.41
CA ASN A 98 1.55 -6.91 -2.75
C ASN A 98 2.82 -7.64 -3.21
N PHE A 99 3.59 -8.18 -2.27
CA PHE A 99 4.81 -8.95 -2.57
C PHE A 99 5.06 -10.08 -1.56
N PRO A 100 5.73 -11.17 -1.96
CA PRO A 100 6.08 -12.25 -1.05
C PRO A 100 6.98 -11.75 0.10
N ALA A 101 6.76 -12.24 1.32
CA ALA A 101 7.61 -11.91 2.46
C ALA A 101 9.09 -12.28 2.22
N ALA A 102 9.35 -13.29 1.39
CA ALA A 102 10.69 -13.71 0.98
C ALA A 102 11.48 -12.60 0.26
N ASP A 103 10.81 -11.62 -0.37
CA ASP A 103 11.50 -10.49 -1.01
C ASP A 103 12.18 -9.57 0.02
N LEU A 104 11.75 -9.61 1.29
CA LEU A 104 12.43 -8.89 2.37
C LEU A 104 13.70 -9.60 2.85
N GLU A 105 13.91 -10.88 2.50
CA GLU A 105 15.05 -11.68 2.95
C GLU A 105 16.31 -11.52 2.10
N ALA A 106 16.21 -10.94 0.90
CA ALA A 106 17.26 -11.11 -0.11
C ALA A 106 18.62 -10.48 0.26
N SER A 107 18.66 -9.54 1.22
CA SER A 107 19.90 -8.99 1.79
C SER A 107 20.45 -9.78 2.98
N MET A 108 19.73 -10.76 3.50
CA MET A 108 20.09 -11.54 4.70
C MET A 108 21.46 -12.21 4.59
N VAL A 109 21.85 -12.63 3.39
CA VAL A 109 23.18 -13.23 3.12
C VAL A 109 24.33 -12.31 3.51
N ASN A 110 24.12 -10.99 3.50
CA ASN A 110 25.14 -10.01 3.89
C ASN A 110 25.18 -9.76 5.41
N GLU A 111 24.10 -10.09 6.13
CA GLU A 111 23.95 -9.82 7.57
C GLU A 111 24.15 -11.07 8.44
N VAL A 112 24.04 -12.27 7.87
CA VAL A 112 24.27 -13.54 8.58
C VAL A 112 25.63 -14.11 8.17
N PRO A 113 26.70 -13.84 8.95
CA PRO A 113 28.01 -14.42 8.74
C PRO A 113 28.00 -15.88 9.20
N SER A 114 27.41 -16.78 8.42
CA SER A 114 27.50 -18.21 8.69
C SER A 114 27.70 -19.01 7.40
N PRO A 115 28.57 -20.04 7.39
CA PRO A 115 28.69 -20.96 6.25
C PRO A 115 27.47 -21.87 6.08
N THR A 116 26.43 -21.72 6.91
CA THR A 116 25.23 -22.57 6.92
C THR A 116 23.99 -21.81 6.43
N THR A 117 23.10 -22.52 5.74
CA THR A 117 21.78 -22.00 5.37
C THR A 117 21.01 -21.53 6.61
N PRO A 118 20.40 -20.33 6.61
CA PRO A 118 19.60 -19.85 7.72
C PRO A 118 18.44 -20.78 8.07
N THR A 119 18.17 -20.92 9.37
CA THR A 119 17.00 -21.64 9.86
C THR A 119 15.71 -20.88 9.55
N VAL A 120 14.56 -21.57 9.63
CA VAL A 120 13.25 -20.93 9.42
C VAL A 120 13.03 -19.79 10.42
N SER A 121 13.35 -19.99 11.70
CA SER A 121 13.16 -18.97 12.72
C SER A 121 14.03 -17.73 12.50
N GLU A 122 15.26 -17.89 12.00
CA GLU A 122 16.14 -16.76 11.69
C GLU A 122 15.61 -15.97 10.49
N ARG A 123 15.10 -16.66 9.46
CA ARG A 123 14.47 -16.02 8.30
C ARG A 123 13.23 -15.22 8.70
N GLU A 124 12.36 -15.83 9.51
CA GLU A 124 11.16 -15.15 10.01
C GLU A 124 11.50 -13.93 10.87
N ALA A 125 12.49 -14.04 11.76
CA ALA A 125 12.96 -12.90 12.55
C ALA A 125 13.55 -11.79 11.66
N TYR A 126 14.29 -12.15 10.61
CA TYR A 126 14.84 -11.20 9.65
C TYR A 126 13.74 -10.48 8.86
N ILE A 127 12.71 -11.20 8.39
CA ILE A 127 11.55 -10.60 7.72
C ILE A 127 10.89 -9.56 8.63
N LEU A 128 10.61 -9.92 9.88
CA LEU A 128 9.96 -8.98 10.81
C LEU A 128 10.82 -7.74 11.06
N LYS A 129 12.14 -7.92 11.25
CA LYS A 129 13.09 -6.81 11.34
C LYS A 129 13.02 -5.91 10.10
N ARG A 130 13.04 -6.48 8.90
CA ARG A 130 12.99 -5.74 7.64
C ARG A 130 11.66 -5.03 7.43
N MET A 131 10.54 -5.60 7.89
CA MET A 131 9.25 -4.91 7.92
C MET A 131 9.29 -3.69 8.87
N ASP A 132 9.86 -3.84 10.07
CA ASP A 132 9.99 -2.75 11.05
C ASP A 132 10.89 -1.61 10.55
N GLU A 133 11.90 -1.96 9.77
CA GLU A 133 12.86 -1.06 9.14
C GLU A 133 12.43 -0.57 7.75
N PHE A 134 11.28 -1.01 7.23
CA PHE A 134 10.89 -0.75 5.84
C PHE A 134 10.65 0.74 5.54
N VAL A 135 10.24 1.50 6.55
CA VAL A 135 9.93 2.93 6.43
C VAL A 135 10.77 3.71 7.44
N GLN A 136 11.91 4.24 7.00
CA GLN A 136 12.77 5.08 7.84
C GLN A 136 12.81 6.53 7.35
N PRO A 137 13.05 7.52 8.22
CA PRO A 137 13.21 8.91 7.79
C PRO A 137 14.29 9.11 6.72
N THR A 138 15.35 8.30 6.75
CA THR A 138 16.44 8.29 5.75
C THR A 138 16.01 7.81 4.36
N ASP A 139 14.81 7.26 4.25
CA ASP A 139 14.21 6.77 3.00
C ASP A 139 13.42 7.83 2.24
N PHE A 140 13.28 9.01 2.83
CA PHE A 140 12.58 10.13 2.22
C PHE A 140 13.59 11.18 1.76
N VAL A 141 13.48 11.61 0.50
CA VAL A 141 14.41 12.55 -0.13
C VAL A 141 13.65 13.68 -0.82
N ALA A 142 14.06 14.92 -0.58
CA ALA A 142 13.54 16.10 -1.26
C ALA A 142 14.72 16.92 -1.84
N PRO A 143 14.68 17.33 -3.13
CA PRO A 143 13.65 16.99 -4.11
C PRO A 143 13.70 15.50 -4.52
N ALA A 144 12.55 14.93 -4.88
CA ALA A 144 12.45 13.54 -5.35
C ALA A 144 13.35 13.26 -6.58
N ILE A 145 13.44 14.24 -7.48
CA ILE A 145 14.32 14.20 -8.66
C ILE A 145 15.23 15.44 -8.59
N ALA A 146 16.54 15.24 -8.71
CA ALA A 146 17.49 16.35 -8.71
C ALA A 146 17.23 17.30 -9.91
N PRO A 147 17.41 18.63 -9.77
CA PRO A 147 17.06 19.59 -10.82
C PRO A 147 17.73 19.35 -12.18
N ASN A 148 18.93 18.76 -12.18
CA ASN A 148 19.71 18.49 -13.40
C ASN A 148 19.76 16.99 -13.76
N ALA A 149 18.92 16.16 -13.13
CA ALA A 149 18.85 14.74 -13.48
C ALA A 149 18.39 14.56 -14.93
N PRO A 150 19.01 13.66 -15.71
CA PRO A 150 18.52 13.34 -17.05
C PRO A 150 17.12 12.73 -16.95
N VAL A 151 16.29 12.94 -17.97
CA VAL A 151 14.96 12.35 -18.05
C VAL A 151 15.07 10.82 -18.09
N GLN A 152 14.36 10.14 -17.20
CA GLN A 152 14.21 8.68 -17.21
C GLN A 152 12.73 8.31 -17.28
N ALA A 153 12.21 8.11 -18.48
CA ALA A 153 10.79 7.88 -18.71
C ALA A 153 10.38 6.39 -18.67
N SER A 154 11.11 5.54 -17.92
CA SER A 154 10.87 4.09 -17.88
C SER A 154 9.61 3.72 -17.09
N PHE A 155 9.26 4.52 -16.08
CA PHE A 155 8.11 4.24 -15.18
C PHE A 155 7.00 5.28 -15.28
N VAL A 156 7.35 6.52 -15.64
CA VAL A 156 6.40 7.60 -15.92
C VAL A 156 6.75 8.25 -17.24
N ASN A 157 5.76 8.83 -17.93
CA ASN A 157 6.02 9.57 -19.17
C ASN A 157 6.87 10.83 -18.90
N GLU A 158 7.51 11.34 -19.95
CA GLU A 158 8.41 12.51 -19.86
C GLU A 158 7.73 13.74 -19.27
N THR A 159 6.46 14.00 -19.60
CA THR A 159 5.68 15.11 -19.04
C THR A 159 5.57 15.00 -17.52
N THR A 160 5.23 13.81 -17.02
CA THR A 160 5.11 13.52 -15.58
C THR A 160 6.48 13.64 -14.91
N TRP A 161 7.53 13.08 -15.51
CA TRP A 161 8.90 13.18 -15.01
C TRP A 161 9.33 14.64 -14.83
N LYS A 162 9.19 15.46 -15.88
CA LYS A 162 9.57 16.88 -15.87
C LYS A 162 8.76 17.67 -14.84
N ARG A 163 7.47 17.36 -14.68
CA ARG A 163 6.62 17.98 -13.65
C ARG A 163 7.11 17.66 -12.23
N ILE A 164 7.44 16.38 -11.96
CA ILE A 164 8.01 15.98 -10.66
C ILE A 164 9.34 16.72 -10.42
N GLN A 165 10.24 16.72 -11.41
CA GLN A 165 11.53 17.39 -11.33
C GLN A 165 11.43 18.91 -11.12
N ALA A 166 10.43 19.56 -11.73
CA ALA A 166 10.19 20.99 -11.58
C ALA A 166 9.65 21.36 -10.17
N ASN A 167 9.22 20.39 -9.36
CA ASN A 167 8.74 20.62 -8.01
C ASN A 167 9.84 20.32 -6.96
N PRO A 168 10.52 21.35 -6.41
CA PRO A 168 11.58 21.14 -5.43
C PRO A 168 11.08 20.62 -4.08
N LYS A 169 9.77 20.68 -3.82
CA LYS A 169 9.13 20.18 -2.60
C LYS A 169 8.64 18.74 -2.73
N ALA A 170 8.69 18.14 -3.92
CA ALA A 170 8.29 16.75 -4.11
C ALA A 170 9.19 15.84 -3.24
N ILE A 171 8.56 15.00 -2.44
CA ILE A 171 9.24 14.02 -1.58
C ILE A 171 9.26 12.68 -2.31
N GLY A 172 10.45 12.15 -2.55
CA GLY A 172 10.65 10.79 -3.01
C GLY A 172 10.73 9.84 -1.82
N PHE A 173 10.15 8.65 -1.95
CA PHE A 173 10.29 7.55 -1.00
C PHE A 173 11.02 6.40 -1.68
N LYS A 174 12.12 5.93 -1.07
CA LYS A 174 12.89 4.79 -1.56
C LYS A 174 12.64 3.56 -0.70
N TYR A 175 12.49 2.40 -1.32
CA TYR A 175 12.46 1.13 -0.61
C TYR A 175 13.09 0.03 -1.46
N LEU A 176 13.48 -1.06 -0.82
CA LEU A 176 14.16 -2.18 -1.45
C LEU A 176 13.32 -3.44 -1.29
N LEU A 177 13.00 -4.08 -2.41
CA LEU A 177 12.55 -5.46 -2.47
C LEU A 177 13.66 -6.29 -3.12
N GLY A 178 13.84 -7.52 -2.66
CA GLY A 178 14.93 -8.34 -3.17
C GLY A 178 16.32 -7.72 -2.85
N LYS A 179 17.34 -8.22 -3.55
CA LYS A 179 18.73 -7.77 -3.37
C LYS A 179 19.00 -6.46 -4.11
N GLU A 180 18.31 -6.28 -5.24
CA GLU A 180 18.66 -5.33 -6.30
C GLU A 180 17.43 -4.62 -6.90
N ASP A 181 16.20 -4.88 -6.41
CA ASP A 181 14.99 -4.18 -6.87
C ASP A 181 14.66 -3.00 -5.95
N GLY A 182 15.50 -1.98 -6.03
CA GLY A 182 15.26 -0.69 -5.42
C GLY A 182 14.19 0.09 -6.18
N ARG A 183 13.27 0.70 -5.45
CA ARG A 183 12.10 1.40 -6.00
C ARG A 183 12.03 2.82 -5.48
N LEU A 184 11.64 3.73 -6.36
CA LEU A 184 11.49 5.15 -6.05
C LEU A 184 10.05 5.57 -6.34
N LEU A 185 9.32 5.98 -5.31
CA LEU A 185 7.95 6.50 -5.40
C LEU A 185 7.92 8.01 -5.16
N VAL A 186 6.96 8.67 -5.79
CA VAL A 186 6.63 10.07 -5.54
C VAL A 186 5.13 10.26 -5.67
N TYR A 187 4.55 11.18 -4.90
CA TYR A 187 3.15 11.54 -5.08
C TYR A 187 2.96 12.37 -6.36
N ASP A 188 2.04 11.95 -7.23
CA ASP A 188 1.61 12.71 -8.41
C ASP A 188 0.24 13.36 -8.16
N PRO A 189 0.19 14.69 -7.93
CA PRO A 189 -1.05 15.39 -7.61
C PRO A 189 -2.13 15.30 -8.69
N GLU A 190 -1.75 15.16 -9.97
CA GLU A 190 -2.72 15.02 -11.07
C GLU A 190 -3.44 13.68 -11.02
N LYS A 191 -2.73 12.63 -10.63
CA LYS A 191 -3.29 11.27 -10.51
C LYS A 191 -3.87 10.99 -9.13
N LYS A 192 -3.55 11.81 -8.13
CA LYS A 192 -3.86 11.58 -6.71
C LYS A 192 -3.39 10.20 -6.24
N LYS A 193 -2.20 9.79 -6.71
CA LYS A 193 -1.59 8.49 -6.43
C LYS A 193 -0.08 8.65 -6.28
N ALA A 194 0.54 7.79 -5.48
CA ALA A 194 1.97 7.59 -5.55
C ALA A 194 2.31 6.80 -6.81
N VAL A 195 3.34 7.22 -7.53
CA VAL A 195 3.79 6.58 -8.76
C VAL A 195 5.26 6.22 -8.65
N ARG A 196 5.63 5.05 -9.17
CA ARG A 196 7.04 4.69 -9.37
C ARG A 196 7.60 5.60 -10.45
N TYR A 197 8.63 6.37 -10.13
CA TYR A 197 9.30 7.22 -11.12
C TYR A 197 10.68 6.67 -11.50
N GLY A 198 11.26 5.82 -10.65
CA GLY A 198 12.59 5.26 -10.90
C GLY A 198 12.85 3.96 -10.13
N SER A 199 14.08 3.49 -10.28
CA SER A 199 14.63 2.34 -9.58
C SER A 199 16.10 2.59 -9.21
N PHE A 200 16.62 1.79 -8.30
CA PHE A 200 18.04 1.73 -7.96
C PHE A 200 18.40 0.27 -7.66
N GLY A 201 19.69 -0.05 -7.59
CA GLY A 201 20.12 -1.38 -7.13
C GLY A 201 20.36 -2.42 -8.22
N GLY A 202 20.15 -2.14 -9.51
CA GLY A 202 20.48 -3.02 -10.64
C GLY A 202 20.71 -2.26 -11.93
#